data_AF-A0A4P9JE50-F1
#
_entry.id   AF-A0A4P9JE50-F1
#
_cell.length_a   1.000
_cell.length_b   1.000
_cell.length_c   1.000
_cell.angle_alpha   90.00
_cell.angle_beta   90.00
_cell.angle_gamma   90.00
#
_symmetry.space_group_name_H-M   'P 1'
#
loop_
_entity.id
_entity.type
_entity.pdbx_description
1 polymer ?
#
loop_
_entity_poly.entity_id
_entity_poly.type
_entity_poly.pdbx_seq_one_letter_code
_entity_poly.pdbx_strand_id
1 'polypeptide(L)'
;MAGRNTETAPDDRSLPASGVTWREAVAWCNSVSKHEGLQPAYLIGSDTVHWNPRAEGYRLPTEAEWVHGSMGGSIGPRHGPLDQIAWTEEDGTTGPQPSASKDANAYGLFDTLGNVWEWCWDRLDPARYGDYRVLKGGGWADPQWSCRVGVRRGNAPDATVDDVGFRVARGAVAEHELADGGQGWSERADRQRAMLDGPLPVGWTPLK
;
A
#
# COMPACT_ATOMS: atom_id res chain seq x y z
N MET A 1 16.18 37.31 27.84
CA MET A 1 16.67 35.96 27.52
C MET A 1 15.52 34.98 27.69
N ALA A 2 14.85 34.63 26.59
CA ALA A 2 14.03 33.43 26.40
C ALA A 2 13.63 33.44 24.92
N GLY A 3 14.46 32.82 24.09
CA GLY A 3 14.17 32.64 22.66
C GLY A 3 12.98 31.69 22.54
N ARG A 4 11.91 32.16 21.90
CA ARG A 4 10.78 31.31 21.50
C ARG A 4 11.30 30.41 20.38
N ASN A 5 11.44 29.11 20.64
CA ASN A 5 11.66 28.13 19.59
C ASN A 5 10.41 28.16 18.69
N THR A 6 10.53 28.82 17.55
CA THR A 6 9.58 28.64 16.45
C THR A 6 9.94 27.31 15.80
N GLU A 7 9.29 26.26 16.26
CA GLU A 7 9.24 24.99 15.53
C GLU A 7 8.60 25.33 14.18
N THR A 8 9.42 25.40 13.14
CA THR A 8 8.94 25.60 11.77
C THR A 8 8.04 24.44 11.44
N ALA A 9 6.79 24.73 11.07
CA ALA A 9 5.87 23.72 10.55
C ALA A 9 6.59 22.90 9.47
N PRO A 10 6.40 21.57 9.43
CA PRO A 10 7.07 20.75 8.43
C PRO A 10 6.82 21.30 7.03
N ASP A 11 7.83 21.26 6.16
CA ASP A 11 7.61 21.51 4.74
C ASP A 11 6.56 20.50 4.25
N ASP A 12 5.42 20.99 3.79
CA ASP A 12 4.29 20.18 3.31
C ASP A 12 4.73 19.13 2.27
N ARG A 13 5.82 19.41 1.53
CA ARG A 13 6.41 18.49 0.56
C ARG A 13 7.11 17.27 1.17
N SER A 14 7.38 17.30 2.47
CA SER A 14 8.01 16.20 3.21
C SER A 14 7.01 15.22 3.81
N LEU A 15 5.73 15.61 3.89
CA LEU A 15 4.67 14.73 4.37
C LEU A 15 4.31 13.69 3.31
N PRO A 16 3.97 12.45 3.70
CA PRO A 16 3.40 11.50 2.76
C PRO A 16 2.05 12.03 2.26
N ALA A 17 1.77 11.81 0.98
CA ALA A 17 0.43 12.04 0.47
C ALA A 17 -0.55 11.11 1.21
N SER A 18 -1.61 11.67 1.78
CA SER A 18 -2.67 10.94 2.47
C SER A 18 -4.05 11.43 2.02
N GLY A 19 -5.12 10.70 2.35
CA GLY A 19 -6.43 10.97 1.78
C GLY A 19 -6.47 10.69 0.27
N VAL A 20 -5.64 9.76 -0.22
CA VAL A 20 -5.55 9.42 -1.65
C VAL A 20 -6.33 8.15 -1.90
N THR A 21 -7.23 8.18 -2.88
CA THR A 21 -7.93 6.96 -3.33
C THR A 21 -6.98 6.03 -4.09
N TRP A 22 -7.30 4.74 -4.14
CA TRP A 22 -6.52 3.79 -4.95
C TRP A 22 -6.51 4.18 -6.43
N ARG A 23 -7.64 4.70 -6.95
CA ARG A 23 -7.77 5.17 -8.33
C ARG A 23 -6.88 6.38 -8.63
N GLU A 24 -6.74 7.31 -7.69
CA GLU A 24 -5.81 8.43 -7.83
C GLU A 24 -4.36 7.96 -7.80
N ALA A 25 -4.02 7.01 -6.93
CA ALA A 25 -2.67 6.47 -6.84
C ALA A 25 -2.23 5.76 -8.14
N VAL A 26 -3.10 4.95 -8.77
CA VAL A 26 -2.80 4.34 -10.08
C VAL A 26 -2.74 5.37 -11.21
N ALA A 27 -3.58 6.42 -11.17
CA ALA A 27 -3.53 7.51 -12.13
C ALA A 27 -2.22 8.32 -12.00
N TRP A 28 -1.77 8.55 -10.77
CA TRP A 28 -0.49 9.18 -10.47
C TRP A 28 0.68 8.37 -11.04
N CYS A 29 0.69 7.05 -10.83
CA CYS A 29 1.70 6.15 -11.38
C CYS A 29 1.81 6.29 -12.91
N ASN A 30 0.66 6.30 -13.59
CA ASN A 30 0.61 6.51 -15.04
C ASN A 30 1.10 7.91 -15.45
N SER A 31 0.72 8.95 -14.69
CA SER A 31 1.13 10.33 -14.97
C SER A 31 2.65 10.50 -14.90
N VAL A 32 3.27 10.01 -13.82
CA VAL A 32 4.72 10.06 -13.64
C VAL A 32 5.44 9.20 -14.67
N SER A 33 4.91 8.03 -15.00
CA SER A 33 5.46 7.19 -16.08
C SER A 33 5.52 7.96 -17.40
N LYS A 34 4.43 8.63 -17.79
CA LYS A 34 4.40 9.45 -19.02
C LYS A 34 5.36 10.63 -18.95
N HIS A 35 5.44 11.29 -17.80
CA HIS A 35 6.36 12.41 -17.59
C HIS A 35 7.82 12.00 -17.78
N GLU A 36 8.18 10.78 -17.36
CA GLU A 36 9.52 10.21 -17.53
C GLU A 36 9.73 9.46 -18.87
N GLY A 37 8.75 9.50 -19.79
CA GLY A 37 8.83 8.80 -21.08
C GLY A 37 8.76 7.27 -20.98
N LEU A 38 8.22 6.74 -19.88
CA LEU A 38 8.01 5.31 -19.66
C LEU A 38 6.63 4.87 -20.12
N GLN A 39 6.51 3.59 -20.47
CA GLN A 39 5.22 2.98 -20.75
C GLN A 39 4.36 2.97 -19.46
N PRO A 40 3.14 3.51 -19.49
CA PRO A 40 2.24 3.44 -18.35
C PRO A 40 1.90 2.00 -17.97
N ALA A 41 1.87 1.70 -16.67
CA ALA A 41 1.53 0.37 -16.19
C ALA A 41 0.04 0.05 -16.33
N TYR A 42 -0.85 1.05 -16.26
CA TYR A 42 -2.28 0.80 -16.18
C TYR A 42 -3.05 1.29 -17.40
N LEU A 43 -4.02 0.49 -17.84
CA LEU A 43 -5.14 0.92 -18.67
C LEU A 43 -6.33 1.18 -17.74
N ILE A 44 -6.72 2.44 -17.58
CA ILE A 44 -7.75 2.88 -16.64
C ILE A 44 -9.05 3.08 -17.41
N GLY A 45 -10.06 2.25 -17.14
CA GLY A 45 -11.45 2.42 -17.59
C GLY A 45 -12.33 3.06 -16.51
N SER A 46 -13.63 3.20 -16.80
CA SER A 46 -14.62 3.71 -15.83
C SER A 46 -14.70 2.82 -14.59
N ASP A 47 -14.88 1.52 -14.82
CA ASP A 47 -15.18 0.56 -13.75
C ASP A 47 -13.98 -0.33 -13.45
N THR A 48 -13.12 -0.60 -14.43
CA THR A 48 -11.98 -1.49 -14.29
C THR A 48 -10.65 -0.79 -14.52
N VAL A 49 -9.61 -1.29 -13.86
CA VAL A 49 -8.22 -0.92 -14.13
C VAL A 49 -7.47 -2.21 -14.45
N HIS A 50 -6.82 -2.22 -15.61
CA HIS A 50 -6.02 -3.35 -16.07
C HIS A 50 -4.55 -3.00 -15.96
N TRP A 51 -3.78 -3.86 -15.28
CA TRP A 51 -2.33 -3.73 -15.20
C TRP A 51 -1.66 -4.48 -16.37
N ASN A 52 -0.77 -3.79 -17.08
CA ASN A 52 0.16 -4.37 -18.03
C ASN A 52 1.46 -4.74 -17.28
N PRO A 53 1.72 -6.04 -17.02
CA PRO A 53 2.90 -6.47 -16.26
C PRO A 53 4.22 -6.33 -17.04
N ARG A 54 4.16 -5.96 -18.32
CA ARG A 54 5.34 -5.72 -19.17
C ARG A 54 5.76 -4.25 -19.20
N ALA A 55 4.99 -3.36 -18.60
CA ALA A 55 5.29 -1.94 -18.61
C ALA A 55 6.42 -1.63 -17.61
N GLU A 56 7.43 -0.90 -18.08
CA GLU A 56 8.58 -0.47 -17.26
C GLU A 56 8.29 0.77 -16.39
N GLY A 57 7.06 1.30 -16.48
CA GLY A 57 6.61 2.46 -15.73
C GLY A 57 6.40 2.20 -14.24
N TYR A 58 6.00 3.26 -13.55
CA TYR A 58 5.59 3.22 -12.15
C TYR A 58 4.25 2.52 -11.97
N ARG A 59 4.09 1.89 -10.81
CA ARG A 59 2.92 1.15 -10.39
C ARG A 59 2.82 1.11 -8.86
N LEU A 60 1.66 0.76 -8.34
CA LEU A 60 1.56 0.31 -6.96
C LEU A 60 2.32 -1.02 -6.80
N PRO A 61 2.97 -1.24 -5.64
CA PRO A 61 3.55 -2.54 -5.31
C PRO A 61 2.43 -3.59 -5.19
N THR A 62 2.75 -4.83 -5.47
CA THR A 62 1.94 -5.96 -5.00
C THR A 62 2.09 -6.08 -3.48
N GLU A 63 1.13 -6.72 -2.80
CA GLU A 63 1.22 -7.01 -1.38
C GLU A 63 2.50 -7.81 -1.07
N ALA A 64 2.88 -8.73 -1.95
CA ALA A 64 4.09 -9.54 -1.77
C ALA A 64 5.38 -8.70 -1.88
N GLU A 65 5.47 -7.81 -2.87
CA GLU A 65 6.61 -6.88 -2.99
C GLU A 65 6.67 -5.92 -1.80
N TRP A 66 5.50 -5.42 -1.37
CA TRP A 66 5.40 -4.56 -0.20
C TRP A 66 5.91 -5.28 1.05
N VAL A 67 5.48 -6.52 1.27
CA VAL A 67 5.92 -7.34 2.41
C VAL A 67 7.43 -7.61 2.32
N HIS A 68 7.94 -7.99 1.16
CA HIS A 68 9.38 -8.21 0.97
C HIS A 68 10.19 -6.94 1.27
N GLY A 69 9.77 -5.80 0.73
CA GLY A 69 10.38 -4.50 0.97
C GLY A 69 10.34 -4.12 2.45
N SER A 70 9.18 -4.23 3.09
CA SER A 70 8.96 -3.85 4.50
C SER A 70 9.73 -4.73 5.49
N MET A 71 9.90 -6.02 5.18
CA MET A 71 10.72 -6.93 5.98
C MET A 71 12.20 -6.49 6.00
N GLY A 72 12.74 -6.00 4.88
CA GLY A 72 14.15 -5.59 4.82
C GLY A 72 15.12 -6.67 5.30
N GLY A 73 14.83 -7.95 4.98
CA GLY A 73 15.60 -9.11 5.46
C GLY A 73 15.25 -9.63 6.86
N SER A 74 14.37 -8.96 7.61
CA SER A 74 13.81 -9.46 8.87
C SER A 74 12.82 -10.61 8.63
N ILE A 75 12.78 -11.56 9.57
CA ILE A 75 11.77 -12.64 9.62
C ILE A 75 10.63 -12.34 10.60
N GLY A 76 10.76 -11.27 11.39
CA GLY A 76 9.81 -10.89 12.42
C GLY A 76 8.61 -10.10 11.88
N PRO A 77 7.62 -9.80 12.74
CA PRO A 77 6.48 -8.96 12.36
C PRO A 77 6.86 -7.49 12.08
N ARG A 78 8.09 -7.09 12.46
CA ARG A 78 8.67 -5.76 12.34
C ARG A 78 10.17 -5.89 12.03
N HIS A 79 10.76 -4.88 11.41
CA HIS A 79 12.20 -4.84 11.07
C HIS A 79 13.07 -4.14 12.13
N GLY A 80 12.49 -3.72 13.26
CA GLY A 80 13.17 -3.06 14.37
C GLY A 80 12.22 -2.74 15.53
N PRO A 81 12.71 -2.04 16.58
CA PRO A 81 11.89 -1.49 17.66
C PRO A 81 10.87 -0.49 17.09
N LEU A 82 9.60 -0.63 17.47
CA LEU A 82 8.50 0.08 16.80
C LEU A 82 8.62 1.61 16.92
N ASP A 83 8.99 2.09 18.10
CA ASP A 83 9.20 3.51 18.42
C ASP A 83 10.32 4.15 17.57
N GLN A 84 11.26 3.36 17.08
CA GLN A 84 12.37 3.82 16.24
C GLN A 84 12.04 3.82 14.75
N ILE A 85 11.06 3.01 14.30
CA ILE A 85 10.84 2.73 12.87
C ILE A 85 9.46 3.16 12.35
N ALA A 86 8.51 3.49 13.23
CA ALA A 86 7.12 3.73 12.84
C ALA A 86 6.48 4.86 13.65
N TRP A 87 5.67 5.68 12.98
CA TRP A 87 4.76 6.63 13.62
C TRP A 87 3.42 5.95 13.89
N THR A 88 2.95 5.96 15.14
CA THR A 88 1.77 5.23 15.60
C THR A 88 0.96 6.07 16.59
N GLU A 89 -0.17 5.55 17.06
CA GLU A 89 -0.99 6.27 18.07
C GLU A 89 -0.19 6.57 19.35
N GLU A 90 0.81 5.75 19.68
CA GLU A 90 1.65 5.90 20.88
C GLU A 90 2.50 7.19 20.82
N ASP A 91 2.76 7.72 19.62
CA ASP A 91 3.50 8.98 19.43
C ASP A 91 2.62 10.22 19.68
N GLY A 92 1.29 10.07 19.81
CA GLY A 92 0.37 11.17 20.14
C GLY A 92 0.27 12.27 19.08
N THR A 93 0.61 11.94 17.83
CA THR A 93 0.55 12.88 16.70
C THR A 93 -0.90 13.12 16.24
N THR A 94 -1.14 14.25 15.57
CA THR A 94 -2.48 14.62 15.05
C THR A 94 -2.62 14.41 13.54
N GLY A 95 -1.64 13.76 12.92
CA GLY A 95 -1.55 13.63 11.46
C GLY A 95 -0.25 12.95 11.03
N PRO A 96 -0.10 12.71 9.71
CA PRO A 96 1.11 12.16 9.15
C PRO A 96 2.34 13.00 9.53
N GLN A 97 3.48 12.34 9.63
CA GLN A 97 4.77 12.96 9.94
C GLN A 97 5.68 12.98 8.72
N PRO A 98 6.68 13.87 8.67
CA PRO A 98 7.61 13.92 7.55
C PRO A 98 8.26 12.56 7.30
N SER A 99 8.22 12.11 6.05
CA SER A 99 8.81 10.83 5.66
C SER A 99 10.31 10.80 5.94
N ALA A 100 10.83 9.61 6.21
CA ALA A 100 12.23 9.35 6.56
C ALA A 100 12.70 10.08 7.83
N SER A 101 11.80 10.34 8.78
CA SER A 101 12.13 10.89 10.11
C SER A 101 12.40 9.83 11.19
N LYS A 102 12.16 8.55 10.87
CA LYS A 102 12.44 7.37 11.70
C LYS A 102 13.42 6.45 10.96
N ASP A 103 13.94 5.43 11.63
CA ASP A 103 14.98 4.57 11.08
C ASP A 103 14.49 3.75 9.88
N ALA A 104 15.34 3.62 8.85
CA ALA A 104 15.09 2.73 7.72
C ALA A 104 15.36 1.26 8.08
N ASN A 105 14.73 0.37 7.33
CA ASN A 105 15.11 -1.04 7.33
C ASN A 105 16.42 -1.29 6.55
N ALA A 106 16.91 -2.54 6.53
CA ALA A 106 18.19 -2.87 5.88
C ALA A 106 18.21 -2.71 4.35
N TYR A 107 17.06 -2.52 3.71
CA TYR A 107 16.97 -2.17 2.28
C TYR A 107 16.96 -0.66 2.04
N GLY A 108 17.07 0.16 3.09
CA GLY A 108 17.00 1.61 3.01
C GLY A 108 15.59 2.16 2.82
N LEU A 109 14.55 1.36 3.11
CA LEU A 109 13.16 1.81 3.05
C LEU A 109 12.72 2.36 4.41
N PHE A 110 12.11 3.54 4.35
CA PHE A 110 11.52 4.25 5.49
C PHE A 110 10.00 4.11 5.51
N ASP A 111 9.42 4.30 6.69
CA ASP A 111 7.97 4.40 6.92
C ASP A 111 7.18 3.24 6.28
N THR A 112 7.78 2.04 6.20
CA THR A 112 7.04 0.85 5.72
C THR A 112 6.13 0.28 6.81
N LEU A 113 6.16 0.86 8.02
CA LEU A 113 5.24 0.60 9.12
C LEU A 113 4.88 1.95 9.75
N GLY A 114 3.61 2.14 10.09
CA GLY A 114 3.11 3.40 10.64
C GLY A 114 3.10 4.55 9.63
N ASN A 115 2.93 5.76 10.16
CA ASN A 115 2.73 7.01 9.41
C ASN A 115 1.44 6.97 8.57
N VAL A 116 1.40 6.31 7.42
CA VAL A 116 0.18 6.11 6.65
C VAL A 116 0.05 4.66 6.22
N TRP A 117 -1.19 4.17 6.14
CA TRP A 117 -1.49 2.97 5.40
C TRP A 117 -1.15 3.16 3.93
N GLU A 118 -0.68 2.09 3.28
CA GLU A 118 -0.28 2.17 1.88
C GLU A 118 -1.09 1.23 1.00
N TRP A 119 -1.66 1.78 -0.08
CA TRP A 119 -2.31 1.01 -1.12
C TRP A 119 -1.36 0.02 -1.78
N CYS A 120 -1.82 -1.23 -1.90
CA CYS A 120 -1.25 -2.24 -2.78
C CYS A 120 -2.16 -2.46 -4.00
N TRP A 121 -1.60 -3.06 -5.05
CA TRP A 121 -2.35 -3.44 -6.24
C TRP A 121 -3.45 -4.49 -5.95
N ASP A 122 -3.15 -5.42 -5.05
CA ASP A 122 -3.93 -6.64 -4.77
C ASP A 122 -5.33 -6.38 -4.20
N ARG A 123 -6.23 -7.32 -4.45
CA ARG A 123 -7.56 -7.36 -3.83
C ARG A 123 -7.46 -8.02 -2.45
N LEU A 124 -8.30 -7.56 -1.52
CA LEU A 124 -8.25 -8.08 -0.15
C LEU A 124 -8.80 -9.51 -0.05
N ASP A 125 -10.07 -9.66 -0.42
CA ASP A 125 -10.84 -10.90 -0.47
C ASP A 125 -12.08 -10.62 -1.35
N PRO A 126 -11.99 -10.81 -2.68
CA PRO A 126 -13.06 -10.38 -3.58
C PRO A 126 -14.37 -11.13 -3.41
N ALA A 127 -14.34 -12.35 -2.86
CA ALA A 127 -15.53 -13.13 -2.55
C ALA A 127 -16.39 -12.47 -1.47
N ARG A 128 -15.75 -11.73 -0.55
CA ARG A 128 -16.40 -11.05 0.57
C ARG A 128 -16.51 -9.54 0.41
N TYR A 129 -15.55 -8.92 -0.26
CA TYR A 129 -15.42 -7.46 -0.35
C TYR A 129 -15.34 -6.93 -1.79
N GLY A 130 -15.51 -7.77 -2.81
CA GLY A 130 -15.57 -7.33 -4.20
C GLY A 130 -14.25 -6.70 -4.65
N ASP A 131 -14.27 -5.45 -5.09
CA ASP A 131 -13.06 -4.79 -5.59
C ASP A 131 -12.23 -4.07 -4.51
N TYR A 132 -12.45 -4.37 -3.22
CA TYR A 132 -11.66 -3.79 -2.14
C TYR A 132 -10.17 -4.13 -2.32
N ARG A 133 -9.32 -3.13 -2.15
CA ARG A 133 -7.87 -3.21 -2.33
C ARG A 133 -7.16 -3.31 -1.00
N VAL A 134 -6.01 -3.97 -1.00
CA VAL A 134 -5.21 -4.19 0.20
C VAL A 134 -4.53 -2.89 0.64
N LEU A 135 -4.56 -2.66 1.95
CA LEU A 135 -3.80 -1.66 2.68
C LEU A 135 -2.80 -2.36 3.61
N LYS A 136 -1.57 -1.85 3.66
CA LYS A 136 -0.46 -2.36 4.47
C LYS A 136 0.17 -1.26 5.33
N GLY A 137 0.90 -1.65 6.39
CA GLY A 137 1.77 -0.73 7.14
C GLY A 137 1.24 -0.26 8.49
N GLY A 138 -0.05 0.07 8.60
CA GLY A 138 -0.58 0.82 9.75
C GLY A 138 -0.40 2.32 9.59
N GLY A 139 -1.23 3.13 10.25
CA GLY A 139 -1.14 4.58 10.24
C GLY A 139 -0.64 5.21 11.55
N TRP A 140 -0.44 6.52 11.54
CA TRP A 140 -0.10 7.33 12.70
C TRP A 140 -1.17 7.31 13.80
N ALA A 141 -2.41 6.95 13.47
CA ALA A 141 -3.54 6.84 14.40
C ALA A 141 -3.82 5.40 14.84
N ASP A 142 -2.95 4.45 14.48
CA ASP A 142 -3.18 3.04 14.76
C ASP A 142 -2.40 2.53 15.98
N PRO A 143 -2.97 1.56 16.71
CA PRO A 143 -2.27 0.85 17.76
C PRO A 143 -1.13 0.01 17.20
N GLN A 144 -0.14 -0.27 18.06
CA GLN A 144 1.04 -1.04 17.69
C GLN A 144 0.76 -2.42 17.04
N TRP A 145 -0.37 -3.07 17.34
CA TRP A 145 -0.72 -4.36 16.74
C TRP A 145 -1.21 -4.26 15.29
N SER A 146 -1.62 -3.07 14.83
CA SER A 146 -1.88 -2.80 13.41
C SER A 146 -0.57 -2.58 12.62
N CYS A 147 0.47 -2.05 13.28
CA CYS A 147 1.78 -1.77 12.67
C CYS A 147 2.69 -3.01 12.64
N ARG A 148 2.32 -3.98 11.81
CA ARG A 148 3.09 -5.20 11.53
C ARG A 148 3.00 -5.57 10.06
N VAL A 149 4.07 -6.15 9.52
CA VAL A 149 4.18 -6.56 8.10
C VAL A 149 3.02 -7.45 7.65
N GLY A 150 2.56 -8.35 8.51
CA GLY A 150 1.49 -9.31 8.21
C GLY A 150 0.06 -8.76 8.30
N VAL A 151 -0.15 -7.56 8.83
CA VAL A 151 -1.51 -7.01 8.97
C VAL A 151 -2.06 -6.63 7.59
N ARG A 152 -3.33 -6.96 7.35
CA ARG A 152 -4.05 -6.65 6.12
C ARG A 152 -5.33 -5.91 6.49
N ARG A 153 -5.51 -4.73 5.94
CA ARG A 153 -6.79 -4.03 5.87
C ARG A 153 -7.17 -3.89 4.40
N GLY A 154 -8.39 -3.51 4.10
CA GLY A 154 -8.73 -3.08 2.76
C GLY A 154 -9.93 -2.15 2.76
N ASN A 155 -10.06 -1.43 1.67
CA ASN A 155 -11.13 -0.47 1.46
C ASN A 155 -11.48 -0.40 -0.04
N ALA A 156 -12.63 0.18 -0.36
CA ALA A 156 -13.07 0.39 -1.73
C ALA A 156 -12.04 1.26 -2.50
N PRO A 157 -11.84 1.03 -3.81
CA PRO A 157 -10.80 1.71 -4.58
C PRO A 157 -11.03 3.21 -4.76
N ASP A 158 -12.25 3.69 -4.51
CA ASP A 158 -12.70 5.08 -4.52
C ASP A 158 -12.84 5.69 -3.11
N ALA A 159 -12.57 4.91 -2.06
CA ALA A 159 -12.63 5.41 -0.69
C ALA A 159 -11.48 6.36 -0.39
N THR A 160 -11.82 7.49 0.24
CA THR A 160 -10.87 8.46 0.78
C THR A 160 -10.78 8.28 2.30
N VAL A 161 -9.56 8.09 2.82
CA VAL A 161 -9.31 7.97 4.26
C VAL A 161 -8.04 8.76 4.60
N ASP A 162 -8.12 9.60 5.63
CA ASP A 162 -7.11 10.60 5.97
C ASP A 162 -5.72 10.02 6.27
N ASP A 163 -5.65 8.76 6.73
CA ASP A 163 -4.42 8.05 7.06
C ASP A 163 -3.99 7.03 5.97
N VAL A 164 -4.57 7.12 4.77
CA VAL A 164 -4.24 6.25 3.64
C VAL A 164 -3.51 7.03 2.55
N GLY A 165 -2.30 6.57 2.25
CA GLY A 165 -1.44 7.00 1.15
C GLY A 165 -1.00 5.84 0.28
N PHE A 166 0.17 5.97 -0.34
CA PHE A 166 0.76 4.91 -1.17
C PHE A 166 2.27 5.10 -1.32
N ARG A 167 2.95 4.00 -1.68
CA ARG A 167 4.28 4.03 -2.28
C ARG A 167 4.25 3.40 -3.66
N VAL A 168 5.32 3.58 -4.42
CA VAL A 168 5.42 3.06 -5.78
C VAL A 168 6.53 2.04 -5.94
N ALA A 169 6.28 1.09 -6.82
CA ALA A 169 7.27 0.24 -7.46
C ALA A 169 7.41 0.67 -8.93
N ARG A 170 8.44 0.15 -9.61
CA ARG A 170 8.68 0.42 -11.03
C ARG A 170 9.23 -0.83 -11.69
N GLY A 171 8.92 -0.98 -12.97
CA GLY A 171 9.52 -2.00 -13.83
C GLY A 171 8.57 -3.14 -14.16
N ALA A 172 8.90 -3.83 -15.25
CA ALA A 172 8.19 -5.02 -15.70
C ALA A 172 8.40 -6.19 -14.73
N VAL A 173 7.36 -7.02 -14.62
CA VAL A 173 7.30 -8.23 -13.80
C VAL A 173 6.92 -9.47 -14.61
N ALA A 174 6.71 -9.30 -15.92
CA ALA A 174 6.49 -10.38 -16.89
C ALA A 174 7.30 -10.14 -18.17
N GLU A 175 7.89 -11.21 -18.71
CA GLU A 175 8.56 -11.20 -20.02
C GLU A 175 7.61 -11.52 -21.18
N HIS A 176 6.52 -12.26 -20.92
CA HIS A 176 5.57 -12.74 -21.95
C HIS A 176 4.11 -12.43 -21.58
N GLU A 177 3.23 -12.28 -22.59
CA GLU A 177 1.81 -11.89 -22.41
C GLU A 177 0.97 -12.90 -21.62
N LEU A 178 1.37 -14.17 -21.61
CA LEU A 178 0.74 -15.24 -20.85
C LEU A 178 1.38 -15.44 -19.46
N ALA A 179 2.51 -14.77 -19.20
CA ALA A 179 3.11 -14.77 -17.88
C ALA A 179 2.30 -13.82 -17.02
N ASP A 180 1.91 -14.33 -15.86
CA ASP A 180 0.94 -13.69 -15.00
C ASP A 180 1.52 -12.56 -14.14
N GLY A 181 2.73 -12.10 -14.48
CA GLY A 181 3.36 -10.91 -13.94
C GLY A 181 3.54 -10.89 -12.43
N GLY A 182 3.66 -12.06 -11.79
CA GLY A 182 3.67 -12.15 -10.34
C GLY A 182 2.31 -11.95 -9.66
N GLN A 183 1.25 -11.58 -10.40
CA GLN A 183 -0.12 -11.45 -9.90
C GLN A 183 -0.96 -12.72 -10.10
N GLY A 184 -0.59 -13.59 -11.06
CA GLY A 184 -1.51 -14.67 -11.43
C GLY A 184 -1.85 -15.62 -10.33
N TRP A 185 -0.98 -15.83 -9.34
CA TRP A 185 -1.40 -16.62 -8.18
C TRP A 185 -2.47 -15.87 -7.38
N SER A 186 -2.30 -14.58 -7.08
CA SER A 186 -3.26 -13.85 -6.24
C SER A 186 -4.57 -13.66 -6.99
N GLU A 187 -4.54 -13.20 -8.23
CA GLU A 187 -5.76 -13.01 -9.01
C GLU A 187 -6.47 -14.34 -9.30
N ARG A 188 -5.75 -15.44 -9.61
CA ARG A 188 -6.40 -16.75 -9.79
C ARG A 188 -6.92 -17.30 -8.46
N ALA A 189 -6.18 -17.17 -7.36
CA ALA A 189 -6.64 -17.60 -6.04
C ALA A 189 -7.85 -16.78 -5.58
N ASP A 190 -7.86 -15.49 -5.86
CA ASP A 190 -8.95 -14.56 -5.57
C ASP A 190 -10.19 -14.90 -6.41
N ARG A 191 -10.03 -15.16 -7.72
CA ARG A 191 -11.12 -15.65 -8.58
C ARG A 191 -11.62 -17.02 -8.13
N GLN A 192 -10.72 -17.93 -7.75
CA GLN A 192 -11.09 -19.26 -7.25
C GLN A 192 -11.83 -19.19 -5.92
N ARG A 193 -11.42 -18.31 -4.99
CA ARG A 193 -12.12 -18.06 -3.73
C ARG A 193 -13.48 -17.40 -3.94
N ALA A 194 -13.62 -16.57 -4.97
CA ALA A 194 -14.90 -15.97 -5.38
C ALA A 194 -15.85 -16.98 -6.01
N MET A 195 -15.33 -18.05 -6.62
CA MET A 195 -16.11 -19.20 -7.10
C MET A 195 -16.40 -20.15 -5.93
N LEU A 196 -17.37 -19.79 -5.08
CA LEU A 196 -17.82 -20.62 -3.97
C LEU A 196 -18.70 -21.77 -4.46
N ASP A 197 -18.09 -22.93 -4.72
CA ASP A 197 -18.81 -24.19 -4.92
C ASP A 197 -18.85 -24.98 -3.61
N GLY A 198 -19.96 -24.92 -2.87
CA GLY A 198 -20.19 -25.72 -1.66
C GLY A 198 -20.78 -24.97 -0.46
N PRO A 199 -20.95 -25.65 0.70
CA PRO A 199 -21.48 -25.03 1.90
C PRO A 199 -20.50 -23.99 2.45
N LEU A 200 -21.01 -22.79 2.75
CA LEU A 200 -20.23 -21.70 3.32
C LEU A 200 -19.72 -22.05 4.72
N PRO A 201 -18.50 -21.61 5.11
CA PRO A 201 -18.06 -21.69 6.49
C PRO A 201 -19.05 -20.99 7.45
N VAL A 202 -19.12 -21.47 8.69
CA VAL A 202 -19.96 -20.84 9.72
C VAL A 202 -19.52 -19.40 9.95
N GLY A 203 -20.45 -18.44 9.84
CA GLY A 203 -20.19 -17.01 9.98
C GLY A 203 -19.72 -16.32 8.69
N TRP A 204 -19.66 -17.03 7.56
CA TRP A 204 -19.32 -16.44 6.26
C TRP A 204 -20.57 -15.87 5.56
N THR A 205 -20.49 -14.63 5.08
CA THR A 205 -21.53 -13.98 4.28
C THR A 205 -20.89 -13.45 2.99
N PRO A 206 -21.11 -14.09 1.83
CA PRO A 206 -20.60 -13.59 0.56
C PRO A 206 -21.33 -12.31 0.14
N LEU A 207 -20.69 -11.52 -0.71
CA LEU A 207 -21.39 -10.47 -1.45
C LEU A 207 -22.41 -11.12 -2.39
N LYS A 208 -23.66 -10.63 -2.37
CA LYS A 208 -24.72 -11.04 -3.30
C LYS A 208 -24.55 -10.36 -4.65
#